data_AF-A0A6L5FR95-F1
#
_entry.id   AF-A0A6L5FR95-F1
#
_cell.length_a   1.000
_cell.length_b   1.000
_cell.length_c   1.000
_cell.angle_alpha   90.00
_cell.angle_beta   90.00
_cell.angle_gamma   90.00
#
_symmetry.space_group_name_H-M   'P 1'
#
loop_
_entity.id
_entity.type
_entity.pdbx_description
1 polymer ?
#
loop_
_entity_poly.entity_id
_entity_poly.type
_entity_poly.pdbx_seq_one_letter_code
_entity_poly.pdbx_strand_id
1 'polypeptide(L)' 'MTTFVVRIWQPSDPAEARDDLRGIIENAATGDAIRFSGAEELLAFISAPAAPESSLNPP' A
#
# COMPACT_ATOMS: atom_id res chain seq x y z
N MET A 1 16.27 -4.60 -0.45
CA MET A 1 15.05 -5.33 -0.03
C MET A 1 14.12 -4.31 0.60
N THR A 2 12.98 -4.05 -0.02
CA THR A 2 12.04 -3.03 0.42
C THR A 2 10.99 -3.64 1.33
N THR A 3 10.73 -3.04 2.49
CA THR A 3 9.74 -3.53 3.45
C THR A 3 8.57 -2.56 3.51
N PHE A 4 7.36 -3.09 3.42
CA PHE A 4 6.12 -2.32 3.54
C PHE A 4 5.30 -2.80 4.73
N VAL A 5 4.70 -1.86 5.45
CA VAL A 5 3.72 -2.13 6.51
C VAL A 5 2.34 -1.84 5.97
N VAL A 6 1.45 -2.83 5.99
CA VAL A 6 0.06 -2.68 5.55
C VAL A 6 -0.85 -2.65 6.77
N ARG A 7 -1.64 -1.58 6.93
CA ARG A 7 -2.63 -1.44 8.01
C ARG A 7 -4.01 -1.40 7.40
N ILE A 8 -4.82 -2.40 7.73
CA ILE A 8 -6.19 -2.58 7.23
C ILE A 8 -7.16 -2.14 8.33
N TRP A 9 -8.13 -1.31 8.00
CA TRP A 9 -9.21 -0.98 8.93
C TRP A 9 -10.35 -1.97 8.79
N GLN A 10 -10.81 -2.51 9.92
CA GLN A 10 -12.08 -3.22 9.96
C GLN A 10 -13.22 -2.21 10.15
N PRO A 11 -14.28 -2.29 9.34
CA PRO A 11 -15.49 -1.52 9.58
C PRO A 11 -16.08 -1.91 10.94
N SER A 12 -16.64 -0.92 11.64
CA SER A 12 -17.26 -1.13 12.95
C SER A 12 -18.61 -1.86 12.84
N ASP A 13 -19.30 -1.71 11.70
CA ASP A 13 -20.51 -2.46 11.38
C ASP A 13 -20.22 -3.57 10.36
N PRO A 14 -20.48 -4.86 10.68
CA PRO A 14 -20.34 -5.95 9.72
C PRO A 14 -21.26 -5.82 8.49
N ALA A 15 -22.34 -5.02 8.55
CA ALA A 15 -23.16 -4.72 7.38
C ALA A 15 -22.44 -3.83 6.35
N GLU A 16 -21.48 -3.00 6.79
CA GLU A 16 -20.59 -2.20 5.92
C GLU A 16 -19.37 -3.00 5.43
N ALA A 17 -19.20 -4.25 5.87
CA ALA A 17 -18.03 -5.08 5.56
C ALA A 17 -18.05 -5.72 4.17
N ARG A 18 -19.14 -5.59 3.41
CA ARG A 18 -19.19 -6.04 2.02
C ARG A 18 -18.46 -5.01 1.15
N ASP A 19 -17.24 -5.35 0.77
CA ASP A 19 -16.39 -4.71 -0.24
C ASP A 19 -15.57 -3.47 0.14
N ASP A 20 -15.60 -3.05 1.41
CA ASP A 20 -14.99 -1.78 1.82
C ASP A 20 -13.57 -1.94 2.42
N LEU A 21 -12.70 -2.68 1.70
CA LEU A 21 -11.30 -2.87 2.13
C LEU A 21 -10.54 -1.55 2.00
N ARG A 22 -10.19 -0.96 3.14
CA ARG A 22 -9.48 0.31 3.20
C ARG A 22 -8.29 0.24 4.16
N GLY A 23 -7.25 1.00 3.85
CA GLY A 23 -6.05 0.99 4.66
C GLY A 23 -4.98 1.98 4.22
N ILE A 24 -3.81 1.81 4.82
CA ILE A 24 -2.57 2.48 4.40
C ILE A 24 -1.46 1.47 4.16
N ILE A 25 -0.60 1.79 3.20
CA ILE A 25 0.64 1.09 2.91
C ILE A 25 1.77 2.08 3.20
N GLU A 26 2.69 1.72 4.08
CA GLU A 26 3.81 2.56 4.49
C GLU A 26 5.14 1.89 4.12
N ASN A 27 6.03 2.63 3.48
CA ASN A 27 7.41 2.19 3.25
C ASN A 27 8.21 2.35 4.55
N ALA A 28 8.70 1.24 5.10
CA ALA A 28 9.40 1.23 6.39
C ALA A 28 10.73 1.99 6.37
N ALA A 29 11.33 2.19 5.20
CA ALA A 29 12.61 2.89 5.05
C ALA A 29 12.44 4.40 4.87
N THR A 30 11.41 4.86 4.15
CA THR A 30 11.22 6.28 3.82
C THR A 30 10.12 6.96 4.64
N GLY A 31 9.20 6.18 5.21
CA GLY A 31 8.00 6.69 5.87
C GLY A 31 6.91 7.16 4.91
N ASP A 32 7.10 6.99 3.58
CA ASP A 32 6.07 7.32 2.60
C ASP A 32 4.84 6.42 2.79
N ALA A 33 3.67 7.04 2.80
CA ALA A 33 2.40 6.35 3.02
C ALA A 33 1.39 6.63 1.91
N ILE A 34 0.75 5.58 1.43
CA ILE A 34 -0.30 5.63 0.40
C ILE A 34 -1.58 5.02 0.99
N ARG A 35 -2.72 5.69 0.78
CA ARG A 35 -4.04 5.15 1.14
C ARG A 35 -4.55 4.26 0.02
N PHE A 36 -5.28 3.21 0.39
CA PHE A 36 -6.06 2.41 -0.55
C PHE A 36 -7.50 2.25 -0.08
N SER A 37 -8.41 2.17 -1.04
CA SER A 37 -9.87 2.05 -0.89
C SER A 37 -10.46 0.84 -1.62
N GLY A 38 -9.67 -0.21 -1.79
CA GLY A 38 -10.17 -1.49 -2.26
C GLY A 38 -9.09 -2.56 -2.39
N ALA A 39 -9.53 -3.80 -2.61
CA ALA A 39 -8.62 -4.91 -2.86
C ALA A 39 -7.82 -4.73 -4.16
N GLU A 40 -8.43 -4.16 -5.20
CA GLU A 40 -7.76 -3.93 -6.49
C GLU A 40 -6.59 -2.96 -6.37
N GLU A 41 -6.75 -1.86 -5.64
CA GLU A 41 -5.68 -0.88 -5.39
C GLU A 41 -4.52 -1.51 -4.60
N LEU A 42 -4.84 -2.31 -3.58
CA LEU A 42 -3.82 -3.02 -2.79
C LEU A 42 -3.08 -4.06 -3.64
N LEU A 43 -3.79 -4.83 -4.46
CA LEU A 43 -3.20 -5.83 -5.34
C LEU A 43 -2.33 -5.19 -6.41
N ALA A 44 -2.77 -4.08 -7.00
CA ALA A 44 -1.98 -3.31 -7.96
C ALA A 44 -0.66 -2.83 -7.33
N PHE A 45 -0.68 -2.39 -6.08
CA PHE A 45 0.54 -1.99 -5.36
C PHE A 45 1.50 -3.17 -5.14
N ILE A 46 1.01 -4.29 -4.61
CA ILE A 46 1.84 -5.46 -4.29
C ILE A 46 2.39 -6.12 -5.56
N SER A 47 1.62 -6.08 -6.64
CA SER A 47 1.99 -6.67 -7.93
C SER A 47 2.85 -5.73 -8.78
N ALA A 48 3.03 -4.47 -8.37
CA ALA A 48 3.92 -3.56 -9.05
C ALA A 48 5.34 -4.13 -9.00
N PRO A 49 6.03 -4.27 -10.14
CA PRO A 49 7.44 -4.63 -10.11
C PRO A 49 8.17 -3.57 -9.28
N ALA A 50 8.99 -4.00 -8.32
CA ALA A 50 9.79 -3.10 -7.50
C ALA A 50 10.50 -2.12 -8.45
N ALA A 51 10.10 -0.85 -8.43
CA ALA A 51 10.71 0.15 -9.27
C ALA A 51 12.22 0.11 -9.01
N PRO A 52 13.06 -0.04 -10.05
CA PRO A 52 14.49 -0.11 -9.84
C PRO A 52 14.95 1.16 -9.11
N GLU A 53 15.59 0.98 -7.96
CA GLU A 53 16.30 2.00 -7.21
C GLU A 53 17.49 2.50 -8.05
N SER A 54 17.26 3.24 -9.14
CA SER A 54 18.33 3.84 -9.95
C SER A 54 17.79 4.90 -10.89
N SER A 55 17.66 6.11 -10.36
CA SER A 55 18.09 7.28 -11.11
C SER A 55 18.82 8.22 -10.16
N LEU A 56 19.86 7.70 -9.51
CA LEU A 56 20.91 8.51 -8.89
C LEU A 56 21.68 9.18 -10.04
N ASN A 57 21.36 10.46 -10.25
CA ASN A 57 22.16 11.54 -10.83
C ASN A 57 23.40 11.15 -11.67
N PRO A 58 23.42 11.38 -13.00
CA PRO A 58 24.68 11.50 -13.74
C PRO A 58 25.32 12.90 -13.55
N PRO A 59 26.65 13.02 -13.76
CA PRO A 59 27.48 14.16 -13.36
C PRO A 59 27.20 15.48 -14.08
#